data_AF-A0A150GVA9-F1
#
_entry.id   AF-A0A150GVA9-F1
#
_cell.length_a   1.000
_cell.length_b   1.000
_cell.length_c   1.000
_cell.angle_alpha   90.00
_cell.angle_beta   90.00
_cell.angle_gamma   90.00
#
_symmetry.space_group_name_H-M   'P 1'
#
loop_
_entity.id
_entity.type
_entity.pdbx_description
1 polymer ?
#
loop_
_entity_poly.entity_id
_entity_poly.type
_entity_poly.pdbx_seq_one_letter_code
_entity_poly.pdbx_strand_id
1 'polypeptide(L)'
;MYLESFIESTGGLPLDLQRVLNTIKALDERCNELSAELQKDTAALLAMPPMHQQPVPNPEYEELNARVAGSQKLLVQFAEEKVQLAQQAHDMLEVHALELERVTDDLDKELRRNNPDAGLEYLQDFALDTARGKTPRLEEFNMSLQQELALPPAPAPPVAPPPKKTTVAQNVASKGKRPRDEEAPAGAPGAGQAAAAVTPAAAPAPPPTKKKTPAAQAPLAPQPSSFEEYGMESLPTYEEPVAAEAPVPFMRPPPAGYKPSSTRPQAATGGVVRYLCAEDIREDLVGRHAELFWPDDNLWYLIEIQEVMVATREARVLYSTGDFETLNLEETARDMHMVLIPDQLY
;
A
#
# COMPACT_ATOMS: atom_id res chain seq x y z
N MET A 1 -5.99 -18.21 38.41
CA MET A 1 -7.03 -18.67 37.46
C MET A 1 -7.19 -17.77 36.23
N TYR A 2 -7.60 -16.49 36.31
CA TYR A 2 -7.77 -15.66 35.09
C TYR A 2 -6.51 -15.54 34.22
N LEU A 3 -5.36 -15.27 34.84
CA LEU A 3 -4.09 -15.14 34.13
C LEU A 3 -3.63 -16.47 33.50
N GLU A 4 -3.81 -17.59 34.21
CA GLU A 4 -3.45 -18.92 33.73
C GLU A 4 -4.31 -19.31 32.53
N SER A 5 -5.63 -19.08 32.61
CA SER A 5 -6.56 -19.33 31.50
C SER A 5 -6.24 -18.49 30.28
N PHE A 6 -5.83 -17.22 30.47
CA PHE A 6 -5.44 -16.34 29.37
C PHE A 6 -4.10 -16.74 28.73
N ILE A 7 -3.11 -17.15 29.54
CA ILE A 7 -1.83 -17.65 29.04
C ILE A 7 -2.05 -18.96 28.25
N GLU A 8 -2.93 -19.83 28.73
CA GLU A 8 -3.30 -21.06 28.00
C GLU A 8 -4.03 -20.76 26.70
N SER A 9 -4.93 -19.76 26.67
CA SER A 9 -5.65 -19.38 25.45
C SER A 9 -4.75 -18.70 24.41
N THR A 10 -3.76 -17.91 24.85
CA THR A 10 -2.83 -17.17 23.98
C THR A 10 -1.54 -17.90 23.64
N GLY A 11 -1.26 -19.06 24.25
CA GLY A 11 0.02 -19.76 24.10
C GLY A 11 0.36 -20.17 22.65
N GLY A 12 -0.64 -20.39 21.80
CA GLY A 12 -0.45 -20.69 20.37
C GLY A 12 -0.33 -19.47 19.45
N LEU A 13 -0.79 -18.30 19.91
CA LEU A 13 -0.92 -17.10 19.09
C LEU A 13 0.42 -16.64 18.47
N PRO A 14 1.55 -16.58 19.20
CA PRO A 14 2.82 -16.16 18.61
C PRO A 14 3.27 -17.06 17.46
N LEU A 15 3.06 -18.38 17.57
CA LEU A 15 3.46 -19.34 16.55
C LEU A 15 2.62 -19.19 15.28
N ASP A 16 1.30 -19.04 15.44
CA ASP A 16 0.40 -18.86 14.31
C ASP A 16 0.63 -17.54 13.59
N LEU A 17 0.85 -16.44 14.33
CA LEU A 17 1.21 -15.15 13.75
C LEU A 17 2.53 -15.23 12.99
N GLN A 18 3.55 -15.87 13.58
CA GLN A 18 4.83 -16.05 12.90
C GLN A 18 4.68 -16.84 11.59
N ARG A 19 3.82 -17.88 11.57
CA ARG A 19 3.53 -18.63 10.35
C ARG A 19 2.87 -17.75 9.29
N VAL A 20 1.87 -16.95 9.67
CA VAL A 20 1.17 -16.05 8.74
C VAL A 20 2.14 -15.01 8.18
N LEU A 21 2.94 -14.35 9.03
CA LEU A 21 3.91 -13.35 8.60
C LEU A 21 5.00 -13.92 7.70
N ASN A 22 5.52 -15.12 8.00
CA ASN A 22 6.47 -15.80 7.12
C ASN A 22 5.86 -16.15 5.76
N THR A 23 4.56 -16.48 5.71
CA THR A 23 3.85 -16.75 4.46
C THR A 23 3.68 -15.46 3.64
N ILE A 24 3.31 -14.35 4.29
CA ILE A 24 3.25 -13.03 3.64
C ILE A 24 4.62 -12.66 3.07
N LYS A 25 5.70 -12.81 3.85
CA LYS A 25 7.06 -12.53 3.40
C LYS A 25 7.44 -13.35 2.15
N ALA A 26 7.13 -14.65 2.14
CA ALA A 26 7.39 -15.49 0.98
C ALA A 26 6.55 -15.07 -0.26
N LEU A 27 5.33 -14.58 -0.06
CA LEU A 27 4.52 -14.00 -1.13
C LEU A 27 5.11 -12.66 -1.62
N ASP A 28 5.67 -11.84 -0.73
CA ASP A 28 6.34 -10.58 -1.09
C ASP A 28 7.53 -10.80 -2.00
N GLU A 29 8.40 -11.74 -1.64
CA GLU A 29 9.56 -12.13 -2.44
C GLU A 29 9.12 -12.56 -3.86
N ARG A 30 8.09 -13.43 -3.96
CA ARG A 30 7.53 -13.84 -5.26
C ARG A 30 6.88 -12.70 -6.04
N CYS A 31 6.19 -11.77 -5.36
CA CYS A 31 5.62 -10.59 -6.02
C CYS A 31 6.71 -9.70 -6.61
N ASN A 32 7.81 -9.51 -5.89
CA ASN A 32 8.93 -8.69 -6.33
C ASN A 32 9.63 -9.31 -7.55
N GLU A 33 9.89 -10.61 -7.53
CA GLU A 33 10.43 -11.36 -8.67
C GLU A 33 9.52 -11.26 -9.90
N LEU A 34 8.22 -11.55 -9.73
CA LEU A 34 7.24 -11.49 -10.82
C LEU A 34 7.05 -10.07 -11.35
N SER A 35 7.12 -9.05 -10.49
CA SER A 35 7.05 -7.64 -10.88
C SER A 35 8.26 -7.25 -11.72
N ALA A 36 9.47 -7.68 -11.36
CA ALA A 36 10.68 -7.43 -12.14
C ALA A 36 10.61 -8.10 -13.52
N GLU A 37 10.14 -9.35 -13.59
CA GLU A 37 9.91 -10.05 -14.86
C GLU A 37 8.86 -9.34 -15.71
N LEU A 38 7.73 -8.97 -15.12
CA LEU A 38 6.65 -8.24 -15.79
C LEU A 38 7.13 -6.90 -16.36
N GLN A 39 7.97 -6.17 -15.63
CA GLN A 39 8.56 -4.91 -16.12
C GLN A 39 9.45 -5.14 -17.33
N LYS A 40 10.26 -6.21 -17.32
CA LYS A 40 11.11 -6.60 -18.45
C LYS A 40 10.27 -6.98 -19.68
N ASP A 41 9.25 -7.80 -19.50
CA ASP A 41 8.35 -8.21 -20.59
C ASP A 41 7.55 -7.03 -21.15
N THR A 42 7.09 -6.13 -20.28
CA THR A 42 6.39 -4.90 -20.68
C THR A 42 7.32 -3.98 -21.47
N ALA A 43 8.57 -3.81 -21.04
CA ALA A 43 9.56 -3.02 -21.76
C ALA A 43 9.87 -3.61 -23.15
N ALA A 44 9.98 -4.94 -23.24
CA ALA A 44 10.14 -5.63 -24.52
C ALA A 44 8.93 -5.43 -25.44
N LEU A 45 7.71 -5.48 -24.91
CA LEU A 45 6.48 -5.24 -25.68
C LEU A 45 6.41 -3.81 -26.21
N LEU A 46 6.80 -2.83 -25.40
CA LEU A 46 6.83 -1.41 -25.78
C LEU A 46 7.93 -1.08 -26.80
N ALA A 47 9.02 -1.85 -26.82
CA ALA A 47 10.08 -1.70 -27.82
C ALA A 47 9.67 -2.23 -29.20
N MET A 48 8.65 -3.09 -29.28
CA MET A 48 8.11 -3.59 -30.55
C MET A 48 7.21 -2.54 -31.21
N PRO A 49 7.21 -2.42 -32.56
CA PRO A 49 6.31 -1.51 -33.27
C PRO A 49 4.83 -1.83 -32.96
N PRO A 50 3.97 -0.82 -32.77
CA PRO A 50 2.56 -1.03 -32.44
C PRO A 50 1.86 -1.91 -33.48
N MET A 51 0.95 -2.77 -33.01
CA MET A 51 0.25 -3.75 -33.87
C MET A 51 -0.44 -3.11 -35.09
N HIS A 52 -0.93 -1.86 -34.96
CA HIS A 52 -1.57 -1.13 -36.05
C HIS A 52 -0.60 -0.59 -37.12
N GLN A 53 0.71 -0.59 -36.86
CA GLN A 53 1.75 -0.21 -37.81
C GLN A 53 2.35 -1.44 -38.53
N GLN A 54 2.05 -2.66 -38.07
CA GLN A 54 2.57 -3.87 -38.66
C GLN A 54 1.59 -4.45 -39.70
N PRO A 55 2.03 -4.64 -40.97
CA PRO A 55 1.17 -5.18 -42.02
C PRO A 55 0.91 -6.69 -41.87
N VAL A 56 1.65 -7.39 -41.01
CA VAL A 56 1.51 -8.83 -40.73
C VAL A 56 1.52 -9.02 -39.21
N PRO A 57 0.60 -9.82 -38.62
CA PRO A 57 0.61 -10.13 -37.20
C PRO A 57 1.94 -10.80 -36.81
N ASN A 58 2.67 -10.20 -35.86
CA ASN A 58 3.86 -10.82 -35.31
C ASN A 58 3.45 -11.78 -34.17
N PRO A 59 3.64 -13.11 -34.31
CA PRO A 59 3.28 -14.07 -33.26
C PRO A 59 4.03 -13.82 -31.95
N GLU A 60 5.25 -13.29 -32.01
CA GLU A 60 6.05 -12.95 -30.82
C GLU A 60 5.38 -11.84 -29.99
N TYR A 61 4.71 -10.88 -30.65
CA TYR A 61 3.97 -9.83 -29.97
C TYR A 61 2.76 -10.39 -29.22
N GLU A 62 2.02 -11.33 -29.83
CA GLU A 62 0.87 -11.98 -29.19
C GLU A 62 1.29 -12.83 -27.98
N GLU A 63 2.36 -13.61 -28.11
CA GLU A 63 2.92 -14.41 -27.01
C GLU A 63 3.38 -13.55 -25.84
N LEU A 64 4.09 -12.44 -26.13
CA LEU A 64 4.58 -11.53 -25.10
C LEU A 64 3.42 -10.80 -24.42
N ASN A 65 2.42 -10.35 -25.17
CA ASN A 65 1.23 -9.72 -24.62
C ASN A 65 0.42 -10.69 -23.73
N ALA A 66 0.28 -11.96 -24.16
CA ALA A 66 -0.39 -12.98 -23.36
C ALA A 66 0.37 -13.28 -22.06
N ARG A 67 1.71 -13.28 -22.10
CA ARG A 67 2.57 -13.46 -20.93
C ARG A 67 2.44 -12.31 -19.94
N VAL A 68 2.53 -11.06 -20.43
CA VAL A 68 2.31 -9.83 -19.62
C VAL A 68 0.94 -9.88 -18.93
N ALA A 69 -0.12 -10.20 -19.67
CA ALA A 69 -1.47 -10.32 -19.11
C ALA A 69 -1.59 -11.45 -18.06
N GLY A 70 -0.93 -12.58 -18.29
CA GLY A 70 -0.86 -13.70 -17.35
C GLY A 70 -0.14 -13.32 -16.05
N SER A 71 1.04 -12.72 -16.16
CA SER A 71 1.84 -12.27 -15.01
C SER A 71 1.13 -11.18 -14.21
N GLN A 72 0.47 -10.22 -14.88
CA GLN A 72 -0.37 -9.21 -14.19
C GLN A 72 -1.49 -9.86 -13.38
N LYS A 73 -2.20 -10.83 -13.96
CA LYS A 73 -3.28 -11.53 -13.26
C LYS A 73 -2.76 -12.29 -12.03
N LEU A 74 -1.61 -12.95 -12.16
CA LEU A 74 -0.99 -13.68 -11.06
C LEU A 74 -0.50 -12.73 -9.94
N LEU A 75 0.05 -11.57 -10.31
CA LEU A 75 0.47 -10.55 -9.36
C LEU A 75 -0.70 -10.02 -8.53
N VAL A 76 -1.85 -9.76 -9.18
CA VAL A 76 -3.09 -9.37 -8.47
C VAL A 76 -3.54 -10.48 -7.52
N GLN A 77 -3.49 -11.74 -7.95
CA GLN A 77 -3.85 -12.87 -7.09
C GLN A 77 -2.97 -12.94 -5.84
N PHE A 78 -1.65 -12.80 -5.97
CA PHE A 78 -0.76 -12.79 -4.80
C PHE A 78 -1.03 -11.60 -3.88
N ALA A 79 -1.35 -10.42 -4.44
CA ALA A 79 -1.74 -9.26 -3.64
C ALA A 79 -3.02 -9.53 -2.83
N GLU A 80 -4.03 -10.16 -3.44
CA GLU A 80 -5.27 -10.56 -2.76
C GLU A 80 -5.00 -11.58 -1.63
N GLU A 81 -4.16 -12.59 -1.88
CA GLU A 81 -3.77 -13.59 -0.88
C GLU A 81 -3.03 -12.96 0.31
N LYS A 82 -2.13 -12.00 0.06
CA LYS A 82 -1.47 -11.24 1.13
C LYS A 82 -2.45 -10.46 2.00
N VAL A 83 -3.42 -9.79 1.37
CA VAL A 83 -4.45 -9.03 2.10
C VAL A 83 -5.28 -9.97 2.97
N GLN A 84 -5.66 -11.15 2.45
CA GLN A 84 -6.40 -12.15 3.23
C GLN A 84 -5.60 -12.67 4.43
N LEU A 85 -4.29 -12.94 4.25
CA LEU A 85 -3.42 -13.37 5.34
C LEU A 85 -3.23 -12.27 6.40
N ALA A 86 -3.06 -11.02 5.97
CA ALA A 86 -2.97 -9.88 6.88
C ALA A 86 -4.27 -9.71 7.68
N GLN A 87 -5.42 -9.85 7.02
CA GLN A 87 -6.72 -9.84 7.68
C GLN A 87 -6.85 -10.97 8.69
N GLN A 88 -6.43 -12.19 8.33
CA GLN A 88 -6.45 -13.33 9.25
C GLN A 88 -5.60 -13.06 10.51
N ALA A 89 -4.40 -12.49 10.36
CA ALA A 89 -3.56 -12.12 11.50
C ALA A 89 -4.20 -11.04 12.38
N HIS A 90 -4.84 -10.04 11.77
CA HIS A 90 -5.58 -9.01 12.48
C HIS A 90 -6.75 -9.60 13.28
N ASP A 91 -7.58 -10.44 12.66
CA ASP A 91 -8.74 -11.06 13.31
C ASP A 91 -8.32 -11.92 14.51
N MET A 92 -7.19 -12.63 14.40
CA MET A 92 -6.62 -13.38 15.52
C MET A 92 -6.25 -12.49 16.70
N LEU A 93 -5.59 -11.35 16.44
CA LEU A 93 -5.23 -10.38 17.47
C LEU A 93 -6.46 -9.75 18.11
N GLU A 94 -7.46 -9.40 17.31
CA GLU A 94 -8.71 -8.79 17.77
C GLU A 94 -9.48 -9.74 18.71
N VAL A 95 -9.58 -11.02 18.36
CA VAL A 95 -10.24 -12.02 19.22
C VAL A 95 -9.57 -12.13 20.59
N HIS A 96 -8.24 -12.17 20.63
CA HIS A 96 -7.51 -12.25 21.91
C HIS A 96 -7.54 -10.94 22.70
N ALA A 97 -7.56 -9.78 22.03
CA ALA A 97 -7.73 -8.49 22.68
C ALA A 97 -9.11 -8.40 23.37
N LEU A 98 -10.18 -8.77 22.66
CA LEU A 98 -11.54 -8.82 23.22
C LEU A 98 -11.65 -9.84 24.37
N GLU A 99 -10.97 -10.97 24.28
CA GLU A 99 -10.91 -11.94 25.38
C GLU A 99 -10.22 -11.35 26.61
N LEU A 100 -9.09 -10.64 26.43
CA LEU A 100 -8.37 -9.98 27.51
C LEU A 100 -9.21 -8.89 28.20
N GLU A 101 -9.90 -8.07 27.41
CA GLU A 101 -10.83 -7.06 27.91
C GLU A 101 -11.93 -7.71 28.77
N ARG A 102 -12.56 -8.78 28.25
CA ARG A 102 -13.59 -9.53 28.99
C ARG A 102 -13.06 -10.10 30.30
N VAL A 103 -11.88 -10.71 30.28
CA VAL A 103 -11.25 -11.29 31.48
C VAL A 103 -10.92 -10.21 32.51
N THR A 104 -10.45 -9.05 32.05
CA THR A 104 -10.14 -7.90 32.92
C THR A 104 -11.39 -7.34 33.57
N ASP A 105 -12.49 -7.20 32.82
CA ASP A 105 -13.79 -6.76 33.34
C ASP A 105 -14.36 -7.74 34.38
N ASP A 106 -14.23 -9.03 34.15
CA ASP A 106 -14.70 -10.06 35.09
C ASP A 106 -13.88 -10.04 36.38
N LEU A 107 -12.56 -9.84 36.27
CA LEU A 107 -11.66 -9.69 37.43
C LEU A 107 -12.00 -8.43 38.25
N ASP A 108 -12.23 -7.28 37.59
CA ASP A 108 -12.61 -6.03 38.28
C ASP A 108 -13.94 -6.18 39.02
N LYS A 109 -14.94 -6.82 38.40
CA LYS A 109 -16.22 -7.14 39.06
C LYS A 109 -16.04 -8.05 40.27
N GLU A 110 -15.20 -9.08 40.17
CA GLU A 110 -14.93 -9.98 41.29
C GLU A 110 -14.22 -9.24 42.45
N LEU A 111 -13.23 -8.40 42.14
CA LEU A 111 -12.53 -7.60 43.13
C LEU A 111 -13.46 -6.64 43.87
N ARG A 112 -14.33 -5.92 43.15
CA ARG A 112 -15.35 -5.04 43.75
C ARG A 112 -16.34 -5.80 44.61
N ARG A 113 -16.73 -7.02 44.18
CA ARG A 113 -17.65 -7.87 44.94
C ARG A 113 -17.02 -8.38 46.24
N ASN A 114 -15.74 -8.75 46.20
CA ASN A 114 -15.03 -9.35 47.33
C ASN A 114 -14.47 -8.30 48.31
N ASN A 115 -14.26 -7.06 47.88
CA ASN A 115 -13.80 -5.94 48.72
C ASN A 115 -14.56 -4.64 48.43
N PRO A 116 -15.83 -4.53 48.88
CA PRO A 116 -16.65 -3.33 48.65
C PRO A 116 -16.14 -2.07 49.37
N ASP A 117 -15.38 -2.22 50.47
CA ASP A 117 -14.84 -1.11 51.29
C ASP A 117 -13.37 -0.76 50.99
N ALA A 118 -12.67 -1.55 50.15
CA ALA A 118 -11.34 -1.20 49.72
C ALA A 118 -11.45 -0.11 48.66
N GLY A 119 -11.39 1.16 49.08
CA GLY A 119 -11.48 2.35 48.23
C GLY A 119 -10.54 2.31 47.03
N LEU A 120 -11.02 1.71 45.94
CA LEU A 120 -10.39 1.61 44.62
C LEU A 120 -10.61 2.87 43.77
N GLU A 121 -10.98 3.99 44.38
CA GLU A 121 -10.98 5.31 43.71
C GLU A 121 -9.59 5.68 43.17
N TYR A 122 -8.51 5.15 43.77
CA TYR A 122 -7.14 5.40 43.33
C TYR A 122 -6.72 4.68 42.03
N LEU A 123 -7.51 3.72 41.53
CA LEU A 123 -7.23 3.05 40.25
C LEU A 123 -8.10 3.58 39.10
N GLN A 124 -9.07 4.44 39.39
CA GLN A 124 -9.94 5.02 38.38
C GLN A 124 -9.17 5.99 37.45
N ASP A 125 -8.06 6.57 37.93
CA ASP A 125 -7.14 7.39 37.14
C ASP A 125 -6.14 6.57 36.29
N PHE A 126 -6.05 5.26 36.50
CA PHE A 126 -5.26 4.32 35.68
C PHE A 126 -6.13 3.36 34.86
N ALA A 127 -7.46 3.51 34.91
CA ALA A 127 -8.34 2.83 33.99
C ALA A 127 -7.88 3.21 32.58
N LEU A 128 -7.28 2.25 31.87
CA LEU A 128 -6.97 2.35 30.46
C LEU A 128 -8.17 3.02 29.80
N ASP A 129 -7.93 4.14 29.14
CA ASP A 129 -8.90 4.82 28.32
C ASP A 129 -9.41 3.83 27.26
N THR A 130 -10.45 3.07 27.59
CA THR A 130 -11.10 2.08 26.72
C THR A 130 -11.77 2.76 25.53
N ALA A 131 -11.81 4.10 25.48
CA ALA A 131 -12.18 4.84 24.29
C ALA A 131 -11.01 5.03 23.30
N ARG A 132 -9.75 4.94 23.75
CA ARG A 132 -8.55 5.00 22.89
C ARG A 132 -8.18 3.66 22.22
N GLY A 133 -8.83 2.57 22.61
CA GLY A 133 -8.68 1.24 22.00
C GLY A 133 -9.51 1.03 20.73
N LYS A 134 -10.29 2.03 20.28
CA LYS A 134 -10.86 2.00 18.94
C LYS A 134 -9.75 2.29 17.95
N THR A 135 -8.96 1.27 17.64
CA THR A 135 -8.29 1.21 16.34
C THR A 135 -9.36 1.56 15.29
N PRO A 136 -9.06 2.46 14.33
CA PRO A 136 -10.03 2.79 13.29
C PRO A 136 -10.48 1.47 12.69
N ARG A 137 -11.77 1.18 12.87
CA ARG A 137 -12.35 -0.11 12.51
C ARG A 137 -12.03 -0.30 11.04
N LEU A 138 -11.62 -1.48 10.60
CA LEU A 138 -11.30 -1.76 9.19
C LEU A 138 -12.40 -1.27 8.22
N GLU A 139 -13.64 -1.22 8.71
CA GLU A 139 -14.80 -0.60 8.06
C GLU A 139 -14.64 0.90 7.77
N GLU A 140 -14.07 1.70 8.68
CA GLU A 140 -13.76 3.12 8.47
C GLU A 140 -12.62 3.32 7.48
N PHE A 141 -11.59 2.47 7.52
CA PHE A 141 -10.51 2.50 6.53
C PHE A 141 -11.01 2.10 5.13
N ASN A 142 -11.82 1.04 5.03
CA ASN A 142 -12.47 0.64 3.78
C ASN A 142 -13.44 1.71 3.25
N MET A 143 -14.15 2.42 4.15
CA MET A 143 -15.04 3.51 3.76
C MET A 143 -14.25 4.73 3.25
N SER A 144 -13.12 5.05 3.89
CA SER A 144 -12.20 6.10 3.43
C SER A 144 -11.60 5.77 2.06
N LEU A 145 -11.16 4.51 1.86
CA LEU A 145 -10.59 4.06 0.59
C LEU A 145 -11.63 4.10 -0.55
N GLN A 146 -12.88 3.71 -0.26
CA GLN A 146 -13.98 3.83 -1.22
C GLN A 146 -14.34 5.30 -1.51
N GLN A 147 -14.18 6.19 -0.53
CA GLN A 147 -14.42 7.62 -0.70
C GLN A 147 -13.33 8.29 -1.54
N GLU A 148 -12.08 7.84 -1.44
CA GLU A 148 -10.98 8.29 -2.32
C GLU A 148 -11.06 7.71 -3.74
N LEU A 149 -11.50 6.45 -3.90
CA LEU A 149 -11.72 5.86 -5.23
C LEU A 149 -12.98 6.39 -5.93
N ALA A 150 -13.90 7.01 -5.20
CA ALA A 150 -15.06 7.67 -5.79
C ALA A 150 -14.62 8.94 -6.51
N LEU A 151 -14.31 8.80 -7.81
CA LEU A 151 -14.05 9.92 -8.72
C LEU A 151 -15.08 11.04 -8.52
N PRO A 152 -14.65 12.31 -8.38
CA PRO A 152 -15.58 13.42 -8.26
C PRO A 152 -16.53 13.44 -9.46
N PRO A 153 -17.83 13.74 -9.25
CA PRO A 153 -18.78 13.78 -10.34
C PRO A 153 -18.29 14.77 -11.40
N ALA A 154 -18.25 14.31 -12.66
CA ALA A 154 -17.77 15.10 -13.78
C ALA A 154 -18.46 16.48 -13.78
N PRO A 155 -17.71 17.58 -13.95
CA PRO A 155 -18.28 18.92 -13.94
C PRO A 155 -19.39 19.00 -15.00
N ALA A 156 -20.56 19.46 -14.57
CA ALA A 156 -21.72 19.56 -15.44
C ALA A 156 -21.37 20.35 -16.71
N PRO A 157 -21.78 19.88 -17.91
CA PRO A 157 -21.46 20.57 -19.14
C PRO A 157 -21.99 22.00 -19.10
N PRO A 158 -21.21 22.99 -19.57
CA PRO A 158 -21.60 24.39 -19.50
C PRO A 158 -22.90 24.61 -20.27
N VAL A 159 -23.88 25.20 -19.58
CA VAL A 159 -25.18 25.59 -20.13
C VAL A 159 -24.94 26.55 -21.30
N ALA A 160 -25.30 26.11 -22.50
CA ALA A 160 -25.14 26.89 -23.72
C ALA A 160 -25.93 28.22 -23.64
N PRO A 161 -25.34 29.35 -24.05
CA PRO A 161 -26.04 30.63 -24.06
C PRO A 161 -27.16 30.66 -25.11
N PRO A 162 -28.29 31.35 -24.85
CA PRO A 162 -29.43 31.38 -25.73
C PRO A 162 -29.13 32.10 -27.06
N PRO A 163 -29.72 31.66 -28.18
CA PRO A 163 -29.41 32.20 -29.50
C PRO A 163 -29.94 33.64 -29.66
N LYS A 164 -29.02 34.57 -29.94
CA LYS A 164 -29.37 35.93 -30.38
C LYS A 164 -29.94 35.89 -31.79
N LYS A 165 -31.21 36.25 -31.92
CA LYS A 165 -31.87 36.54 -33.20
C LYS A 165 -31.13 37.67 -33.89
N THR A 166 -30.45 37.36 -34.99
CA THR A 166 -29.89 38.37 -35.90
C THR A 166 -30.63 38.25 -37.22
N THR A 167 -31.51 39.22 -37.45
CA THR A 167 -32.13 39.52 -38.74
C THR A 167 -31.05 39.82 -39.77
N VAL A 168 -31.01 39.06 -40.87
CA VAL A 168 -30.28 39.43 -42.08
C VAL A 168 -31.25 39.48 -43.25
N ALA A 169 -31.26 40.64 -43.89
CA ALA A 169 -32.04 40.97 -45.06
C ALA A 169 -31.45 40.35 -46.34
N GLN A 170 -32.39 39.92 -47.17
CA GLN A 170 -32.40 39.78 -48.63
C GLN A 170 -31.32 40.51 -49.45
N ASN A 171 -30.69 39.77 -50.38
CA ASN A 171 -30.52 40.02 -51.84
C ASN A 171 -29.22 39.37 -52.37
N VAL A 172 -29.00 38.92 -53.62
CA VAL A 172 -29.73 38.67 -54.89
C VAL A 172 -28.70 37.95 -55.81
N ALA A 173 -29.15 37.05 -56.70
CA ALA A 173 -28.49 36.58 -57.96
C ALA A 173 -27.19 35.75 -57.86
N SER A 174 -26.89 34.71 -58.67
CA SER A 174 -27.43 34.24 -59.95
C SER A 174 -26.87 32.84 -60.34
N LYS A 175 -27.75 31.98 -60.88
CA LYS A 175 -27.65 31.22 -62.16
C LYS A 175 -26.64 30.06 -62.34
N GLY A 176 -27.18 28.85 -62.59
CA GLY A 176 -26.48 27.76 -63.30
C GLY A 176 -26.99 26.34 -62.99
N LYS A 177 -28.20 25.95 -63.41
CA LYS A 177 -28.49 25.03 -64.55
C LYS A 177 -28.40 23.51 -64.24
N ARG A 178 -29.60 22.94 -64.05
CA ARG A 178 -30.07 21.52 -64.13
C ARG A 178 -29.70 20.83 -65.48
N PRO A 179 -29.85 19.49 -65.71
CA PRO A 179 -31.06 18.66 -65.40
C PRO A 179 -30.80 17.15 -65.04
N ARG A 180 -31.62 16.46 -64.22
CA ARG A 180 -32.93 15.76 -64.49
C ARG A 180 -32.69 14.33 -65.08
N ASP A 181 -33.35 13.21 -64.79
CA ASP A 181 -34.75 12.79 -64.44
C ASP A 181 -34.70 11.43 -63.66
N GLU A 182 -35.57 11.19 -62.67
CA GLU A 182 -36.73 10.23 -62.63
C GLU A 182 -36.34 8.73 -62.50
N GLU A 183 -36.88 7.95 -61.55
CA GLU A 183 -38.30 7.55 -61.41
C GLU A 183 -38.71 7.23 -59.95
N ALA A 184 -39.94 7.60 -59.62
CA ALA A 184 -40.78 7.11 -58.51
C ALA A 184 -41.69 5.97 -59.05
N PRO A 185 -42.84 5.57 -58.43
CA PRO A 185 -43.40 5.73 -57.07
C PRO A 185 -43.76 4.32 -56.50
N ALA A 186 -44.41 4.05 -55.37
CA ALA A 186 -45.65 4.49 -54.73
C ALA A 186 -45.77 3.61 -53.45
N GLY A 187 -46.52 3.88 -52.39
CA GLY A 187 -47.53 4.87 -52.08
C GLY A 187 -47.93 4.68 -50.61
N ALA A 188 -48.34 5.79 -49.99
CA ALA A 188 -48.99 5.93 -48.70
C ALA A 188 -50.47 5.40 -48.78
N PRO A 189 -51.38 5.52 -47.77
CA PRO A 189 -51.34 6.42 -46.60
C PRO A 189 -52.04 5.95 -45.30
N GLY A 190 -51.94 6.83 -44.28
CA GLY A 190 -52.98 7.05 -43.26
C GLY A 190 -52.57 6.60 -41.84
N ALA A 191 -52.31 7.47 -40.86
CA ALA A 191 -53.07 8.56 -40.22
C ALA A 191 -53.76 8.13 -38.91
N GLY A 192 -53.55 8.91 -37.83
CA GLY A 192 -54.34 8.92 -36.58
C GLY A 192 -53.56 8.41 -35.35
N GLN A 193 -52.98 9.27 -34.50
CA GLN A 193 -53.56 10.02 -33.36
C GLN A 193 -53.87 9.21 -32.08
N ALA A 194 -53.53 9.86 -30.96
CA ALA A 194 -53.93 9.66 -29.54
C ALA A 194 -53.27 8.47 -28.80
N ALA A 195 -52.43 8.68 -27.79
CA ALA A 195 -52.72 9.17 -26.43
C ALA A 195 -53.58 8.19 -25.59
N ALA A 196 -52.95 7.44 -24.67
CA ALA A 196 -53.47 7.14 -23.32
C ALA A 196 -52.56 6.17 -22.52
N ALA A 197 -52.34 6.55 -21.26
CA ALA A 197 -52.26 5.72 -20.06
C ALA A 197 -51.40 4.43 -20.04
N VAL A 198 -50.27 4.49 -19.33
CA VAL A 198 -49.52 3.34 -18.84
C VAL A 198 -50.01 2.98 -17.44
N THR A 199 -50.66 1.82 -17.32
CA THR A 199 -50.84 1.07 -16.06
C THR A 199 -49.71 0.05 -15.89
N PRO A 200 -49.22 -0.22 -14.66
CA PRO A 200 -48.13 -1.15 -14.43
C PRO A 200 -48.65 -2.60 -14.36
N ALA A 201 -48.06 -3.50 -15.16
CA ALA A 201 -48.34 -4.93 -15.12
C ALA A 201 -47.10 -5.72 -14.69
N ALA A 202 -47.26 -6.35 -13.52
CA ALA A 202 -46.73 -7.62 -13.04
C ALA A 202 -45.42 -8.19 -13.62
N ALA A 203 -44.46 -8.39 -12.71
CA ALA A 203 -43.24 -9.17 -12.90
C ALA A 203 -43.52 -10.64 -13.26
N PRO A 204 -42.76 -11.24 -14.21
CA PRO A 204 -42.79 -12.67 -14.46
C PRO A 204 -41.86 -13.45 -13.50
N ALA A 205 -42.37 -14.59 -13.02
CA ALA A 205 -41.71 -15.52 -12.11
C ALA A 205 -40.48 -16.22 -12.75
N PRO A 206 -39.48 -16.62 -11.96
CA PRO A 206 -38.29 -17.33 -12.45
C PRO A 206 -38.55 -18.82 -12.73
N PRO A 207 -37.88 -19.43 -13.73
CA PRO A 207 -37.99 -20.85 -14.04
C PRO A 207 -37.18 -21.76 -13.09
N PRO A 208 -37.56 -23.05 -12.96
CA PRO A 208 -37.03 -23.95 -11.93
C PRO A 208 -35.62 -24.50 -12.24
N THR A 209 -34.77 -24.47 -11.21
CA THR A 209 -33.42 -25.05 -11.18
C THR A 209 -33.45 -26.57 -11.19
N LYS A 210 -32.75 -27.20 -12.15
CA LYS A 210 -32.51 -28.64 -12.20
C LYS A 210 -31.33 -29.02 -11.30
N LYS A 211 -31.57 -29.97 -10.39
CA LYS A 211 -30.58 -30.63 -9.52
C LYS A 211 -29.51 -31.35 -10.36
N LYS A 212 -28.23 -31.06 -10.09
CA LYS A 212 -27.07 -31.74 -10.69
C LYS A 212 -26.51 -32.74 -9.68
N THR A 213 -26.47 -34.00 -10.08
CA THR A 213 -25.94 -35.16 -9.34
C THR A 213 -24.41 -35.07 -9.23
N PRO A 214 -23.78 -35.47 -8.11
CA PRO A 214 -22.32 -35.47 -7.98
C PRO A 214 -21.67 -36.63 -8.74
N ALA A 215 -20.64 -36.32 -9.51
CA ALA A 215 -19.80 -37.29 -10.21
C ALA A 215 -18.70 -37.83 -9.27
N ALA A 216 -18.49 -39.14 -9.31
CA ALA A 216 -17.49 -39.87 -8.55
C ALA A 216 -16.06 -39.47 -8.97
N GLN A 217 -15.19 -39.24 -7.99
CA GLN A 217 -13.76 -39.00 -8.17
C GLN A 217 -13.04 -40.35 -8.40
N ALA A 218 -12.25 -40.42 -9.46
CA ALA A 218 -11.29 -41.48 -9.70
C ALA A 218 -9.94 -41.13 -9.05
N PRO A 219 -9.20 -42.09 -8.45
CA PRO A 219 -7.90 -41.83 -7.84
C PRO A 219 -6.80 -41.67 -8.90
N LEU A 220 -6.08 -40.55 -8.81
CA LEU A 220 -4.85 -40.27 -9.57
C LEU A 220 -3.67 -41.05 -8.97
N ALA A 221 -2.97 -41.79 -9.83
CA ALA A 221 -1.73 -42.49 -9.48
C ALA A 221 -0.53 -41.52 -9.39
N PRO A 222 0.43 -41.73 -8.48
CA PRO A 222 1.61 -40.88 -8.36
C PRO A 222 2.61 -41.16 -9.50
N GLN A 223 2.99 -40.11 -10.23
CA GLN A 223 4.10 -40.12 -11.19
C GLN A 223 5.40 -39.73 -10.45
N PRO A 224 6.52 -40.44 -10.67
CA PRO A 224 7.81 -40.03 -10.12
C PRO A 224 8.41 -38.88 -10.94
N SER A 225 8.61 -37.73 -10.29
CA SER A 225 9.32 -36.59 -10.87
C SER A 225 10.83 -36.88 -10.87
N SER A 226 11.42 -37.05 -12.06
CA SER A 226 12.87 -37.00 -12.24
C SER A 226 13.31 -35.53 -12.25
N PHE A 227 13.77 -35.06 -11.09
CA PHE A 227 14.47 -33.78 -10.95
C PHE A 227 15.93 -34.01 -11.37
N GLU A 228 16.28 -33.61 -12.59
CA GLU A 228 17.68 -33.57 -13.04
C GLU A 228 18.37 -32.38 -12.37
N GLU A 229 19.27 -32.72 -11.45
CA GLU A 229 20.19 -31.86 -10.72
C GLU A 229 21.17 -31.21 -11.72
N TYR A 230 20.89 -29.96 -12.11
CA TYR A 230 21.85 -29.16 -12.88
C TYR A 230 22.97 -28.69 -11.95
N GLY A 231 24.16 -29.28 -12.14
CA GLY A 231 25.40 -28.90 -11.47
C GLY A 231 25.75 -27.43 -11.73
N MET A 232 25.58 -26.61 -10.70
CA MET A 232 25.83 -25.17 -10.70
C MET A 232 27.31 -24.87 -10.39
N GLU A 233 28.24 -25.52 -11.09
CA GLU A 233 29.67 -25.26 -10.97
C GLU A 233 30.24 -24.79 -12.32
N SER A 234 30.27 -23.48 -12.53
CA SER A 234 31.26 -22.71 -13.31
C SER A 234 30.67 -21.42 -13.87
N LEU A 235 30.44 -20.44 -12.99
CA LEU A 235 30.42 -19.05 -13.42
C LEU A 235 31.77 -18.40 -13.08
N PRO A 236 32.41 -17.71 -14.04
CA PRO A 236 33.68 -17.04 -13.80
C PRO A 236 33.48 -15.86 -12.83
N THR A 237 34.19 -15.92 -11.71
CA THR A 237 34.32 -14.82 -10.74
C THR A 237 34.89 -13.59 -11.43
N TYR A 238 34.06 -12.56 -11.62
CA TYR A 238 34.51 -11.26 -12.10
C TYR A 238 34.92 -10.43 -10.88
N GLU A 239 36.20 -10.45 -10.53
CA GLU A 239 36.78 -9.50 -9.56
C GLU A 239 36.97 -8.14 -10.24
N GLU A 240 36.02 -7.23 -10.05
CA GLU A 240 36.26 -5.80 -10.31
C GLU A 240 37.22 -5.25 -9.25
N PRO A 241 38.33 -4.59 -9.64
CA PRO A 241 39.23 -3.96 -8.70
C PRO A 241 38.58 -2.67 -8.18
N VAL A 242 37.77 -2.80 -7.12
CA VAL A 242 37.29 -1.65 -6.35
C VAL A 242 38.48 -1.12 -5.57
N ALA A 243 39.08 -0.04 -6.06
CA ALA A 243 40.06 0.71 -5.29
C ALA A 243 39.38 1.17 -4.00
N ALA A 244 39.79 0.59 -2.86
CA ALA A 244 39.27 0.94 -1.55
C ALA A 244 39.60 2.40 -1.25
N GLU A 245 38.66 3.29 -1.59
CA GLU A 245 38.70 4.69 -1.22
C GLU A 245 38.66 4.77 0.30
N ALA A 246 39.65 5.44 0.91
CA ALA A 246 39.73 5.53 2.35
C ALA A 246 38.46 6.22 2.91
N PRO A 247 37.86 5.70 3.99
CA PRO A 247 36.62 6.24 4.53
C PRO A 247 36.79 7.72 4.88
N VAL A 248 35.85 8.55 4.41
CA VAL A 248 35.86 9.99 4.66
C VAL A 248 35.64 10.19 6.16
N PRO A 249 36.58 10.83 6.89
CA PRO A 249 36.41 11.07 8.30
C PRO A 249 35.32 12.12 8.56
N PHE A 250 34.66 12.03 9.71
CA PHE A 250 33.78 13.08 10.21
C PHE A 250 34.47 14.46 10.21
N MET A 251 33.72 15.52 9.92
CA MET A 251 34.24 16.90 9.97
C MET A 251 34.62 17.28 11.41
N ARG A 252 33.91 16.74 12.40
CA ARG A 252 34.25 16.85 13.82
C ARG A 252 34.44 15.46 14.43
N PRO A 253 35.39 15.27 15.35
CA PRO A 253 35.52 14.00 16.04
C PRO A 253 34.21 13.64 16.77
N PRO A 254 33.81 12.36 16.82
CA PRO A 254 32.62 11.97 17.54
C PRO A 254 32.77 12.27 19.05
N PRO A 255 31.68 12.62 19.75
CA PRO A 255 31.75 12.92 21.18
C PRO A 255 32.31 11.73 21.97
N ALA A 256 33.16 12.01 22.96
CA ALA A 256 33.85 10.97 23.71
C ALA A 256 32.88 10.02 24.40
N GLY A 257 33.04 8.72 24.19
CA GLY A 257 32.24 7.67 24.83
C GLY A 257 31.00 7.23 24.04
N TYR A 258 30.70 7.84 22.89
CA TYR A 258 29.63 7.38 22.01
C TYR A 258 30.11 6.19 21.18
N LYS A 259 29.25 5.16 21.12
CA LYS A 259 29.43 4.00 20.25
C LYS A 259 28.85 4.30 18.86
N PRO A 260 29.40 3.68 17.80
CA PRO A 260 28.85 3.73 16.44
C PRO A 260 27.36 3.38 16.34
N SER A 261 26.92 2.39 17.11
CA SER A 261 25.53 1.98 17.18
C SER A 261 25.13 1.52 18.59
N SER A 262 23.83 1.55 18.89
CA SER A 262 23.28 1.15 20.18
C SER A 262 21.79 0.77 20.08
N THR A 263 21.27 -0.02 21.02
CA THR A 263 19.85 -0.42 21.06
C THR A 263 18.91 0.66 21.64
N ARG A 264 19.47 1.77 22.13
CA ARG A 264 18.75 2.88 22.75
C ARG A 264 19.56 4.16 22.58
N PRO A 265 18.94 5.35 22.47
CA PRO A 265 19.67 6.59 22.28
C PRO A 265 20.66 6.82 23.44
N GLN A 266 21.94 6.98 23.13
CA GLN A 266 23.01 7.18 24.12
C GLN A 266 22.96 8.57 24.74
N ALA A 267 22.47 9.57 24.01
CA ALA A 267 22.24 10.93 24.51
C ALA A 267 21.26 10.97 25.69
N ALA A 268 20.43 9.93 25.88
CA ALA A 268 19.54 9.80 27.03
C ALA A 268 20.27 9.63 28.37
N THR A 269 21.55 9.24 28.36
CA THR A 269 22.31 8.96 29.59
C THR A 269 22.50 10.20 30.48
N GLY A 270 22.35 11.41 29.91
CA GLY A 270 22.42 12.70 30.63
C GLY A 270 21.08 13.25 31.13
N GLY A 271 19.97 12.52 30.97
CA GLY A 271 18.66 12.86 31.57
C GLY A 271 17.73 13.74 30.74
N VAL A 272 18.20 14.35 29.64
CA VAL A 272 17.33 15.09 28.71
C VAL A 272 17.62 14.64 27.28
N VAL A 273 16.70 13.83 26.74
CA VAL A 273 16.68 13.48 25.31
C VAL A 273 16.02 14.63 24.57
N ARG A 274 16.74 15.22 23.61
CA ARG A 274 16.17 16.20 22.69
C ARG A 274 16.04 15.57 21.31
N TYR A 275 14.81 15.24 20.93
CA TYR A 275 14.50 14.80 19.57
C TYR A 275 14.62 15.98 18.60
N LEU A 276 14.89 15.67 17.33
CA LEU A 276 14.76 16.66 16.27
C LEU A 276 13.30 17.09 16.15
N CYS A 277 13.02 18.38 16.26
CA CYS A 277 11.72 18.96 15.96
C CYS A 277 11.74 19.70 14.60
N ALA A 278 10.57 19.96 14.01
CA ALA A 278 10.47 20.65 12.73
C ALA A 278 11.08 22.08 12.77
N GLU A 279 11.07 22.72 13.95
CA GLU A 279 11.66 24.04 14.19
C GLU A 279 13.19 24.02 14.20
N ASP A 280 13.79 22.85 14.42
CA ASP A 280 15.24 22.66 14.44
C ASP A 280 15.83 22.49 13.04
N ILE A 281 15.02 22.28 12.00
CA ILE A 281 15.46 22.07 10.61
C ILE A 281 15.94 23.40 10.01
N ARG A 282 17.19 23.77 10.30
CA ARG A 282 17.86 24.98 9.78
C ARG A 282 19.32 24.66 9.45
N GLU A 283 20.02 25.62 8.85
CA GLU A 283 21.44 25.48 8.46
C GLU A 283 22.39 25.27 9.66
N ASP A 284 21.94 25.55 10.89
CA ASP A 284 22.72 25.36 12.13
C ASP A 284 22.90 23.88 12.52
N LEU A 285 22.19 22.97 11.87
CA LEU A 285 22.38 21.52 12.05
C LEU A 285 23.66 20.99 11.38
N VAL A 286 24.22 21.72 10.42
CA VAL A 286 25.43 21.27 9.69
C VAL A 286 26.63 21.16 10.63
N GLY A 287 27.28 19.99 10.61
CA GLY A 287 28.39 19.61 11.48
C GLY A 287 27.97 19.17 12.89
N ARG A 288 26.67 19.09 13.19
CA ARG A 288 26.18 18.55 14.46
C ARG A 288 26.10 17.02 14.41
N HIS A 289 26.39 16.41 15.54
CA HIS A 289 26.22 14.96 15.72
C HIS A 289 24.82 14.65 16.23
N ALA A 290 24.25 13.57 15.72
CA ALA A 290 22.94 13.08 16.09
C ALA A 290 22.95 11.55 16.16
N GLU A 291 21.92 10.98 16.77
CA GLU A 291 21.63 9.55 16.74
C GLU A 291 20.38 9.32 15.89
N LEU A 292 20.49 8.48 14.85
CA LEU A 292 19.42 8.13 13.94
C LEU A 292 18.92 6.71 14.23
N PHE A 293 17.62 6.54 14.40
CA PHE A 293 16.99 5.23 14.56
C PHE A 293 16.67 4.60 13.21
N TRP A 294 17.07 3.34 13.04
CA TRP A 294 16.73 2.53 11.87
C TRP A 294 15.73 1.42 12.25
N PRO A 295 14.56 1.35 11.59
CA PRO A 295 13.49 0.44 11.99
C PRO A 295 13.78 -1.03 11.64
N ASP A 296 14.56 -1.30 10.58
CA ASP A 296 14.78 -2.67 10.10
C ASP A 296 15.57 -3.53 11.09
N ASP A 297 16.53 -2.92 11.78
CA ASP A 297 17.40 -3.60 12.75
C ASP A 297 17.16 -3.14 14.20
N ASN A 298 16.30 -2.14 14.41
CA ASN A 298 15.96 -1.57 15.70
C ASN A 298 17.20 -1.02 16.45
N LEU A 299 18.12 -0.38 15.70
CA LEU A 299 19.33 0.24 16.25
C LEU A 299 19.36 1.77 16.03
N TRP A 300 20.08 2.43 16.93
CA TRP A 300 20.42 3.85 16.88
C TRP A 300 21.86 4.00 16.42
N TYR A 301 22.07 4.74 15.33
CA TYR A 301 23.36 4.99 14.69
C TYR A 301 23.87 6.39 14.96
N LEU A 302 25.16 6.51 15.29
CA LEU A 302 25.84 7.79 15.40
C LEU A 302 26.12 8.35 14.00
N ILE A 303 25.55 9.53 13.72
CA ILE A 303 25.68 10.23 12.45
C ILE A 303 26.18 11.67 12.65
N GLU A 304 26.80 12.22 11.61
CA GLU A 304 27.09 13.65 11.49
C GLU A 304 26.30 14.23 10.31
N ILE A 305 25.63 15.34 10.54
CA ILE A 305 24.87 16.04 9.48
C ILE A 305 25.86 16.87 8.66
N GLN A 306 26.07 16.54 7.40
CA GLN A 306 27.07 17.19 6.52
C GLN A 306 26.49 18.35 5.73
N GLU A 307 25.25 18.22 5.27
CA GLU A 307 24.57 19.22 4.45
C GLU A 307 23.07 19.22 4.78
N VAL A 308 22.45 20.39 4.80
CA VAL A 308 21.01 20.55 5.03
C VAL A 308 20.42 21.42 3.94
N MET A 309 19.50 20.87 3.17
CA MET A 309 18.74 21.56 2.14
C MET A 309 17.41 22.04 2.72
N VAL A 310 17.40 23.21 3.35
CA VAL A 310 16.22 23.75 4.07
C VAL A 310 14.96 23.84 3.18
N ALA A 311 15.14 24.07 1.87
CA ALA A 311 14.04 24.17 0.91
C ALA A 311 13.31 22.82 0.68
N THR A 312 14.06 21.72 0.58
CA THR A 312 13.49 20.37 0.40
C THR A 312 13.30 19.62 1.72
N ARG A 313 13.86 20.15 2.81
CA ARG A 313 13.94 19.51 4.13
C ARG A 313 14.69 18.18 4.09
N GLU A 314 15.62 18.05 3.16
CA GLU A 314 16.52 16.90 3.08
C GLU A 314 17.86 17.24 3.73
N ALA A 315 18.53 16.23 4.25
CA ALA A 315 19.90 16.36 4.75
C ALA A 315 20.75 15.19 4.27
N ARG A 316 22.02 15.50 3.99
CA ARG A 316 23.04 14.49 3.76
C ARG A 316 23.74 14.19 5.08
N VAL A 317 23.68 12.95 5.51
CA VAL A 317 24.32 12.49 6.74
C VAL A 317 25.49 11.56 6.42
N LEU A 318 26.47 11.54 7.33
CA LEU A 318 27.62 10.64 7.29
C LEU A 318 27.50 9.68 8.47
N TYR A 319 27.63 8.38 8.20
CA TYR A 319 27.73 7.36 9.24
C TYR A 319 29.17 7.21 9.73
N SER A 320 29.32 6.63 10.93
CA SER A 320 30.64 6.27 11.46
C SER A 320 31.44 5.28 10.60
N THR A 321 30.77 4.57 9.67
CA THR A 321 31.38 3.67 8.69
C THR A 321 32.06 4.43 7.55
N GLY A 322 31.72 5.70 7.35
CA GLY A 322 32.15 6.51 6.20
C GLY A 322 31.10 6.59 5.08
N ASP A 323 29.97 5.91 5.23
CA ASP A 323 28.91 5.91 4.22
C ASP A 323 28.04 7.17 4.32
N PHE A 324 27.57 7.65 3.17
CA PHE A 324 26.65 8.78 3.09
C PHE A 324 25.24 8.35 2.77
N GLU A 325 24.26 9.04 3.35
CA GLU A 325 22.86 8.85 3.02
C GLU A 325 22.13 10.19 2.96
N THR A 326 21.08 10.25 2.15
CA THR A 326 20.18 11.41 2.07
C THR A 326 18.89 11.08 2.80
N LEU A 327 18.54 11.88 3.79
CA LEU A 327 17.38 11.67 4.65
C LEU A 327 16.39 12.82 4.52
N ASN A 328 15.10 12.51 4.61
CA ASN A 328 14.04 13.51 4.74
C ASN A 328 13.85 13.89 6.21
N LEU A 329 14.38 15.06 6.62
CA LEU A 329 14.36 15.50 8.00
C LEU A 329 12.95 15.73 8.54
N GLU A 330 11.98 16.04 7.69
CA GLU A 330 10.60 16.24 8.14
C GLU A 330 9.94 14.92 8.55
N GLU A 331 10.17 13.86 7.79
CA GLU A 331 9.72 12.50 8.13
C GLU A 331 10.43 12.00 9.38
N THR A 332 11.75 12.12 9.42
CA THR A 332 12.55 11.70 10.58
C THR A 332 12.15 12.44 11.87
N ALA A 333 11.84 13.74 11.79
CA ALA A 333 11.34 14.52 12.92
C ALA A 333 9.92 14.10 13.34
N ARG A 334 9.04 13.86 12.38
CA ARG A 334 7.66 13.41 12.63
C ARG A 334 7.63 12.08 13.36
N ASP A 335 8.50 11.16 12.97
CA ASP A 335 8.57 9.81 13.52
C ASP A 335 9.42 9.72 14.79
N MET A 336 10.03 10.83 15.21
CA MET A 336 10.92 10.90 16.38
C MET A 336 12.13 9.95 16.26
N HIS A 337 12.59 9.71 15.02
CA HIS A 337 13.68 8.80 14.70
C HIS A 337 15.05 9.46 14.73
N MET A 338 15.17 10.71 15.19
CA MET A 338 16.47 11.35 15.38
C MET A 338 16.55 12.11 16.70
N VAL A 339 17.66 11.90 17.40
CA VAL A 339 18.00 12.56 18.66
C VAL A 339 19.24 13.44 18.45
N LEU A 340 19.14 14.71 18.81
CA LEU A 340 20.25 15.66 18.71
C LEU A 340 21.16 15.54 19.93
N ILE A 341 22.46 15.37 19.70
CA ILE A 341 23.44 15.36 20.78
C ILE A 341 23.72 16.81 21.20
N PRO A 342 23.65 17.15 22.50
CA PRO A 342 23.93 18.50 22.97
C PRO A 342 25.36 18.94 22.62
N ASP A 343 25.53 20.16 22.12
CA ASP A 343 26.84 20.70 21.72
C ASP A 343 27.83 20.86 22.88
N GLN A 344 27.38 20.74 24.13
CA GLN A 344 28.20 20.90 25.35
C GLN A 344 29.21 19.76 25.59
N LEU A 345 29.26 18.76 24.72
CA LEU A 345 30.19 17.62 24.82
C LEU A 345 31.43 17.76 23.92
N TYR A 346 31.66 18.95 23.35
CA TYR A 346 32.82 19.30 22.52
C TYR A 346 33.84 20.17 23.23
#